data_AF-A0A1N6TN43-F1
#
_entry.id   AF-A0A1N6TN43-F1
#
_cell.length_a   1.000
_cell.length_b   1.000
_cell.length_c   1.000
_cell.angle_alpha   90.00
_cell.angle_beta   90.00
_cell.angle_gamma   90.00
#
_symmetry.space_group_name_H-M   'P 1'
#
loop_
_entity.id
_entity.type
_entity.pdbx_description
1 polymer ?
#
loop_
_entity_poly.entity_id
_entity_poly.type
_entity_poly.pdbx_seq_one_letter_code
_entity_poly.pdbx_strand_id
1 'polypeptide(L)'
;MQLNKEEMGFINKWAKAKENGQWRYILTRGLLWGVLVGVFSKLFQAWDALKAWDTAALSDGFTSSDFLVRLFIYSAIGVGIHAYHWNANTKRYNQLKSIERRSQTVAASSKD
;
A
#
# COMPACT_ATOMS: atom_id res chain seq x y z
N MET A 1 -20.11 -2.15 -23.34
CA MET A 1 -18.69 -2.24 -22.94
C MET A 1 -18.50 -3.58 -22.25
N GLN A 2 -17.58 -4.42 -22.73
CA GLN A 2 -17.19 -5.65 -22.04
C GLN A 2 -15.90 -5.38 -21.26
N LEU A 3 -15.78 -5.96 -20.06
CA LEU A 3 -14.58 -5.86 -19.24
C LEU A 3 -13.42 -6.63 -19.89
N ASN A 4 -12.22 -6.07 -19.84
CA ASN A 4 -11.04 -6.77 -20.30
C ASN A 4 -10.55 -7.80 -19.26
N LYS A 5 -9.60 -8.68 -19.66
CA LYS A 5 -9.05 -9.72 -18.76
C LYS A 5 -8.35 -9.14 -17.52
N GLU A 6 -7.70 -7.98 -17.65
CA GLU A 6 -6.99 -7.32 -16.56
C GLU A 6 -7.94 -6.73 -15.51
N GLU A 7 -9.06 -6.16 -15.96
CA GLU A 7 -10.13 -5.60 -15.14
C GLU A 7 -10.83 -6.70 -14.35
N MET A 8 -11.12 -7.84 -14.97
CA MET A 8 -11.61 -9.03 -14.26
C MET A 8 -10.59 -9.56 -13.24
N GLY A 9 -9.31 -9.58 -13.61
CA GLY A 9 -8.23 -9.92 -12.69
C GLY A 9 -8.15 -8.98 -11.48
N PHE A 10 -8.34 -7.69 -11.71
CA PHE A 10 -8.42 -6.67 -10.66
C PHE A 10 -9.63 -6.87 -9.76
N ILE A 11 -10.84 -7.11 -10.32
CA ILE A 11 -12.06 -7.38 -9.53
C ILE A 11 -11.82 -8.55 -8.57
N ASN A 12 -11.29 -9.67 -9.05
CA ASN A 12 -11.06 -10.85 -8.23
C ASN A 12 -10.00 -10.61 -7.13
N LYS A 13 -8.88 -9.96 -7.47
CA LYS A 13 -7.83 -9.62 -6.50
C LYS A 13 -8.34 -8.62 -5.45
N TRP A 14 -9.08 -7.60 -5.87
CA TRP A 14 -9.60 -6.57 -4.97
C TRP A 14 -10.74 -7.10 -4.10
N ALA A 15 -11.55 -8.03 -4.59
CA ALA A 15 -12.56 -8.71 -3.77
C ALA A 15 -11.92 -9.44 -2.58
N LYS A 16 -10.84 -10.21 -2.81
CA LYS A 16 -10.06 -10.87 -1.75
C LYS A 16 -9.41 -9.85 -0.79
N ALA A 17 -8.91 -8.74 -1.32
CA ALA A 17 -8.35 -7.67 -0.49
C ALA A 17 -9.42 -7.02 0.40
N LYS A 18 -10.65 -6.86 -0.10
CA LYS A 18 -11.80 -6.33 0.64
C LYS A 18 -12.26 -7.28 1.75
N GLU A 19 -12.30 -8.57 1.48
CA GLU A 19 -12.64 -9.63 2.45
C GLU A 19 -11.64 -9.66 3.62
N ASN A 20 -10.35 -9.49 3.34
CA ASN A 20 -9.31 -9.40 4.35
C ASN A 20 -9.36 -8.13 5.23
N GLY A 21 -10.19 -7.15 4.87
CA GLY A 21 -10.47 -5.96 5.66
C GLY A 21 -9.60 -4.74 5.34
N GLN A 22 -10.24 -3.57 5.39
CA GLN A 22 -9.63 -2.26 5.11
C GLN A 22 -8.44 -1.96 6.03
N TRP A 23 -8.64 -2.12 7.34
CA TRP A 23 -7.60 -1.83 8.33
C TRP A 23 -6.39 -2.75 8.17
N ARG A 24 -6.62 -4.03 7.86
CA ARG A 24 -5.52 -4.95 7.56
C ARG A 24 -4.72 -4.48 6.34
N TYR A 25 -5.37 -4.10 5.25
CA TYR A 25 -4.67 -3.59 4.07
C TYR A 25 -3.85 -2.32 4.38
N ILE A 26 -4.48 -1.34 5.02
CA ILE A 26 -3.87 -0.03 5.30
C ILE A 26 -2.71 -0.19 6.29
N LEU A 27 -2.92 -0.90 7.40
CA LEU A 27 -1.91 -1.08 8.43
C LEU A 27 -0.74 -1.94 7.94
N THR A 28 -0.99 -3.06 7.23
CA THR A 28 0.11 -3.91 6.76
C THR A 28 1.01 -3.16 5.79
N ARG A 29 0.42 -2.42 4.84
CA ARG A 29 1.21 -1.65 3.87
C ARG A 29 1.81 -0.37 4.44
N GLY A 30 1.12 0.30 5.36
CA GLY A 30 1.64 1.46 6.09
C GLY A 30 2.81 1.09 7.01
N LEU A 31 2.70 -0.01 7.74
CA LEU A 31 3.79 -0.55 8.57
C LEU A 31 4.96 -1.05 7.72
N LEU A 32 4.70 -1.78 6.63
CA LEU A 32 5.76 -2.19 5.70
C LEU A 32 6.52 -0.98 5.14
N TRP A 33 5.81 0.11 4.83
CA TRP A 33 6.41 1.37 4.39
C TRP A 33 7.27 2.01 5.48
N GLY A 34 6.75 2.09 6.71
CA GLY A 34 7.50 2.58 7.87
C GLY A 34 8.79 1.80 8.11
N VAL A 35 8.71 0.46 8.09
CA VAL A 35 9.88 -0.43 8.23
C VAL A 35 10.89 -0.19 7.11
N LEU A 36 10.45 -0.10 5.86
CA LEU A 36 11.32 0.19 4.70
C LEU A 36 12.07 1.51 4.88
N VAL A 37 11.36 2.58 5.25
CA VAL A 37 11.98 3.91 5.44
C VAL A 37 12.91 3.92 6.64
N GLY A 38 12.57 3.23 7.74
CA GLY A 38 13.46 3.08 8.89
C GLY A 38 14.76 2.37 8.51
N VAL A 39 14.66 1.23 7.83
CA VAL A 39 15.83 0.47 7.36
C VAL A 39 16.69 1.30 6.41
N PHE A 40 16.08 2.00 5.44
CA PHE A 40 16.82 2.87 4.53
C PHE A 40 17.49 4.05 5.25
N SER A 41 16.81 4.67 6.20
CA SER A 41 17.37 5.81 6.95
C SER A 41 18.63 5.41 7.71
N LYS A 42 18.67 4.20 8.28
CA LYS A 42 19.87 3.66 8.94
C LYS A 42 20.95 3.21 7.95
N LEU A 43 20.58 2.69 6.79
CA LEU A 43 21.52 2.41 5.69
C LEU A 43 22.20 3.69 5.18
N PHE A 44 21.45 4.79 5.01
CA PHE A 44 22.01 6.07 4.61
C PHE A 44 22.90 6.69 5.69
N GLN A 45 22.51 6.64 6.97
CA GLN A 45 23.39 7.07 8.07
C GLN A 45 24.69 6.26 8.13
N ALA A 46 24.61 4.93 7.99
CA ALA A 46 25.79 4.08 7.95
C ALA A 46 26.68 4.38 6.73
N TRP A 47 26.07 4.68 5.58
CA TRP A 47 26.77 5.06 4.35
C TRP A 47 27.49 6.42 4.47
N ASP A 48 26.82 7.42 5.05
CA ASP A 48 27.40 8.75 5.27
C ASP A 48 28.51 8.69 6.33
N ALA A 49 28.35 7.90 7.40
CA ALA A 49 29.40 7.67 8.40
C ALA A 49 30.64 6.98 7.80
N LEU A 50 30.43 5.98 6.94
CA LEU A 50 31.51 5.27 6.24
C LEU A 50 32.29 6.22 5.30
N LYS A 51 31.58 7.13 4.61
CA LYS A 51 32.19 8.17 3.76
C LYS A 51 32.99 9.19 4.57
N ALA A 52 32.53 9.51 5.77
CA ALA A 52 33.19 10.46 6.68
C ALA A 52 34.38 9.85 7.44
N TRP A 53 34.64 8.54 7.30
CA TRP A 53 35.64 7.80 8.08
C TRP A 53 35.43 7.88 9.61
N ASP A 54 34.21 8.22 10.03
CA ASP A 54 33.82 8.35 11.43
C ASP A 54 33.18 7.04 11.91
N THR A 55 34.01 6.22 12.56
CA THR A 55 33.59 4.90 13.06
C THR A 55 32.81 4.97 14.37
N ALA A 56 32.74 6.13 15.04
CA ALA A 56 31.99 6.29 16.29
C ALA A 56 30.47 6.35 16.06
N ALA A 57 30.04 6.90 14.92
CA ALA A 57 28.64 7.04 14.52
C ALA A 57 27.92 5.71 14.21
N LEU A 58 28.66 4.60 14.08
CA LEU A 58 28.11 3.27 13.79
C LEU A 58 27.51 2.57 15.02
N SER A 59 27.79 3.04 16.24
CA SER A 59 27.35 2.37 17.48
C SER A 59 25.99 2.84 18.01
N ASP A 60 25.47 3.99 17.57
CA ASP A 60 24.20 4.53 18.08
C ASP A 60 23.01 4.03 17.24
N GLY A 61 22.58 2.83 17.63
CA GLY A 61 21.60 2.01 16.94
C GLY A 61 20.18 2.58 16.86
N PHE A 62 19.29 1.76 16.33
CA PHE A 62 17.86 1.98 16.01
C PHE A 62 16.96 2.52 17.15
N THR A 63 17.53 2.92 18.28
CA THR A 63 16.86 3.42 19.49
C THR A 63 17.01 4.93 19.70
N SER A 64 17.76 5.64 18.85
CA SER A 64 17.85 7.10 18.98
C SER A 64 16.46 7.75 18.77
N SER A 65 16.12 8.74 19.62
CA SER A 65 14.80 9.40 19.61
C SER A 65 14.44 9.97 18.23
N ASP A 66 15.43 10.48 17.49
CA ASP A 66 15.25 10.99 16.12
C ASP A 66 14.81 9.90 15.13
N PHE A 67 15.31 8.67 15.29
CA PHE A 67 14.90 7.53 14.47
C PHE A 67 13.42 7.18 14.69
N LEU A 68 12.98 7.14 15.95
CA LEU A 68 11.58 6.82 16.30
C LEU A 68 10.61 7.91 15.80
N VAL A 69 11.00 9.19 15.91
CA VAL A 69 10.20 10.31 15.40
C VAL A 69 10.06 10.23 13.88
N ARG A 70 11.16 10.00 13.15
CA ARG A 70 11.12 9.82 11.68
C ARG A 70 10.30 8.60 11.30
N LEU A 71 10.52 7.46 11.95
CA LEU A 71 9.75 6.23 11.73
C LEU A 71 8.25 6.49 11.90
N PHE A 72 7.86 7.21 12.95
CA PHE A 72 6.47 7.55 13.21
C PHE A 72 5.88 8.45 12.11
N ILE A 73 6.56 9.54 11.74
CA ILE A 73 6.11 10.47 10.68
C ILE A 73 5.93 9.73 9.35
N TYR A 74 6.93 8.96 8.92
CA TYR A 74 6.87 8.24 7.64
C TYR A 74 5.86 7.10 7.66
N SER A 75 5.66 6.45 8.81
CA SER A 75 4.57 5.47 8.98
C SER A 75 3.20 6.13 8.86
N ALA A 76 2.99 7.29 9.48
CA ALA A 76 1.74 8.04 9.38
C ALA A 76 1.43 8.49 7.94
N ILE A 77 2.45 8.97 7.22
CA ILE A 77 2.33 9.29 5.78
C ILE A 77 1.99 8.04 4.98
N GLY A 78 2.68 6.92 5.23
CA GLY A 78 2.43 5.64 4.57
C GLY A 78 1.00 5.13 4.78
N VAL A 79 0.47 5.26 5.99
CA VAL A 79 -0.93 4.96 6.34
C VAL A 79 -1.89 5.85 5.55
N GLY A 80 -1.64 7.17 5.51
CA GLY A 80 -2.47 8.12 4.77
C GLY A 80 -2.54 7.82 3.27
N ILE A 81 -1.40 7.58 2.63
CA ILE A 81 -1.32 7.22 1.20
C ILE A 81 -2.09 5.92 0.93
N HIS A 82 -1.91 4.90 1.78
CA HIS A 82 -2.58 3.62 1.58
C HIS A 82 -4.08 3.68 1.87
N ALA A 83 -4.52 4.55 2.77
CA ALA A 83 -5.95 4.86 2.97
C ALA A 83 -6.55 5.54 1.73
N TYR A 84 -5.82 6.48 1.12
CA TYR A 84 -6.23 7.10 -0.14
C TYR A 84 -6.30 6.08 -1.29
N HIS A 85 -5.29 5.22 -1.44
CA HIS A 85 -5.28 4.13 -2.42
C HIS A 85 -6.44 3.15 -2.21
N TRP A 86 -6.77 2.83 -0.95
CA TRP A 86 -7.92 1.98 -0.63
C TRP A 86 -9.21 2.59 -1.16
N ASN A 87 -9.43 3.89 -0.93
CA ASN A 87 -10.64 4.56 -1.38
C ASN A 87 -10.70 4.63 -2.92
N ALA A 88 -9.59 5.00 -3.57
CA ALA A 88 -9.49 5.07 -5.04
C ALA A 88 -9.75 3.69 -5.69
N ASN A 89 -9.12 2.64 -5.19
CA ASN A 89 -9.30 1.28 -5.70
C ASN A 89 -10.71 0.73 -5.43
N THR A 90 -11.31 1.08 -4.29
CA THR A 90 -12.70 0.71 -3.98
C THR A 90 -13.68 1.39 -4.93
N LYS A 91 -13.45 2.67 -5.26
CA LYS A 91 -14.25 3.40 -6.25
C LYS A 91 -14.14 2.74 -7.63
N ARG A 92 -12.91 2.43 -8.08
CA ARG A 92 -12.66 1.72 -9.35
C ARG A 92 -13.33 0.34 -9.36
N TYR A 93 -13.23 -0.42 -8.26
CA TYR A 93 -13.88 -1.72 -8.13
C TYR A 93 -15.39 -1.63 -8.26
N ASN A 94 -16.03 -0.68 -7.58
CA ASN A 94 -17.48 -0.49 -7.65
C ASN A 94 -17.94 -0.13 -9.06
N GLN A 95 -17.17 0.71 -9.78
CA GLN A 95 -17.43 1.04 -11.18
C GLN A 95 -17.37 -0.21 -12.07
N LEU A 96 -16.27 -0.97 -12.01
CA LEU A 96 -16.10 -2.17 -12.82
C LEU A 96 -17.17 -3.24 -12.53
N LYS A 97 -17.53 -3.42 -11.25
CA LYS A 97 -18.60 -4.35 -10.84
C LYS A 97 -20.00 -3.91 -11.33
N SER A 98 -20.23 -2.60 -11.48
CA SER A 98 -21.49 -2.10 -12.06
C SER A 98 -21.59 -2.39 -13.56
N ILE A 99 -20.45 -2.33 -14.27
CA ILE A 99 -20.36 -2.68 -15.70
C ILE A 99 -20.57 -4.19 -15.86
N GLU A 100 -19.90 -5.01 -15.04
CA GLU A 100 -20.05 -6.47 -15.04
C GLU A 100 -21.52 -6.90 -14.91
N ARG A 101 -22.24 -6.36 -13.91
CA ARG A 101 -23.66 -6.67 -13.70
C ARG A 101 -24.52 -6.29 -14.90
N ARG A 102 -24.33 -5.07 -15.44
CA ARG A 102 -25.09 -4.62 -16.62
C ARG A 102 -24.84 -5.52 -17.81
N SER A 103 -23.59 -5.94 -18.05
CA SER A 103 -23.26 -6.88 -19.12
C SER A 103 -23.94 -8.24 -18.93
N GLN A 104 -24.01 -8.76 -17.70
CA GLN A 104 -24.71 -10.01 -17.39
C GLN A 104 -26.23 -9.88 -17.58
N THR A 105 -26.85 -8.77 -17.16
CA THR A 105 -28.29 -8.53 -17.33
C THR A 105 -28.67 -8.46 -18.82
N VAL A 106 -27.89 -7.75 -19.64
CA VAL A 106 -28.14 -7.67 -21.10
C VAL A 106 -27.98 -9.04 -21.78
N ALA A 107 -26.99 -9.83 -21.36
CA ALA A 107 -26.77 -11.17 -21.89
C ALA A 107 -27.85 -12.19 -21.45
N ALA A 108 -28.48 -11.98 -20.29
CA ALA A 108 -29.61 -12.77 -19.84
C ALA A 108 -30.88 -12.42 -20.63
N SER A 109 -31.17 -11.14 -20.81
CA SER A 109 -32.36 -10.68 -21.56
C SER A 109 -32.31 -10.95 -23.06
N SER A 110 -31.13 -11.23 -23.62
CA SER A 110 -30.99 -11.59 -25.04
C SER A 110 -31.18 -13.09 -25.32
N LYS A 111 -31.37 -13.90 -24.26
CA LYS A 111 -31.58 -15.35 -24.36
C LYS A 111 -33.05 -15.74 -24.16
N ASP A 112 -33.88 -14.79 -23.76
CA ASP A 112 -35.34 -14.89 -23.69
C ASP A 112 -35.96 -14.32 -24.97
#